data_AF-A0A6J0ZGG2-F1
#
_entry.id   AF-A0A6J0ZGG2-F1
#
_cell.length_a   1.000
_cell.length_b   1.000
_cell.length_c   1.000
_cell.angle_alpha   90.00
_cell.angle_beta   90.00
_cell.angle_gamma   90.00
#
_symmetry.space_group_name_H-M   'P 1'
#
loop_
_entity.id
_entity.type
_entity.pdbx_description
1 polymer ?
#
loop_
_entity_poly.entity_id
_entity_poly.type
_entity_poly.pdbx_seq_one_letter_code
_entity_poly.pdbx_strand_id
1 'polypeptide(L)'
;MGRGKIEIKRIENTTNRQVTFCKRRNGLLKKAYELSVLCDAEVALIVFSSRGRLYEYANNSVRTTIDRYKKASADASNPGSVAEANTQFYQQEASKLRRQIRDVQNMNRHILGEALSTLTFKELKNLEGRLEKGISRIRSKKNELLFAEIEFMQKREVELQNDNMYLRAKIAENERAQQQQQQQSNLIQGSVFQTVTSQPYNRNFLPVNLLEPSNDYSSQDQTALQLV
;
A
#
# COMPACT_ATOMS: atom_id res chain seq x y z
N MET A 1 -11.25 40.48 -55.27
CA MET A 1 -12.36 40.83 -54.36
C MET A 1 -11.81 41.03 -52.95
N GLY A 2 -11.57 42.28 -52.55
CA GLY A 2 -11.00 42.61 -51.24
C GLY A 2 -12.02 42.40 -50.12
N ARG A 3 -11.61 41.73 -49.03
CA ARG A 3 -12.43 41.60 -47.81
C ARG A 3 -12.53 42.96 -47.12
N GLY A 4 -13.74 43.33 -46.69
CA GLY A 4 -13.98 44.54 -45.90
C GLY A 4 -13.24 44.54 -44.56
N LYS A 5 -13.06 45.73 -43.99
CA LYS A 5 -12.49 45.92 -42.65
C LYS A 5 -13.34 45.17 -41.62
N ILE A 6 -12.69 44.45 -40.71
CA ILE A 6 -13.35 43.76 -39.59
C ILE A 6 -12.91 44.37 -38.26
N GLU A 7 -13.79 44.36 -37.26
CA GLU A 7 -13.47 44.78 -35.89
C GLU A 7 -12.54 43.77 -35.19
N ILE A 8 -11.67 44.25 -34.31
CA ILE A 8 -10.80 43.40 -33.48
C ILE A 8 -11.58 42.94 -32.25
N LYS A 9 -12.40 41.90 -32.44
CA LYS A 9 -13.12 41.18 -31.38
C LYS A 9 -13.16 39.69 -31.70
N ARG A 10 -13.58 38.87 -30.73
CA ARG A 10 -13.76 37.42 -30.92
C ARG A 10 -14.76 37.16 -32.05
N ILE A 11 -14.40 36.29 -33.00
CA ILE A 11 -15.33 35.85 -34.05
C ILE A 11 -16.21 34.75 -33.46
N GLU A 12 -17.51 35.00 -33.34
CA GLU A 12 -18.43 34.05 -32.69
C GLU A 12 -18.70 32.81 -33.54
N ASN A 13 -18.90 32.98 -34.85
CA ASN A 13 -19.08 31.87 -35.78
C ASN A 13 -17.82 30.96 -35.82
N THR A 14 -17.98 29.70 -35.42
CA THR A 14 -16.92 28.70 -35.26
C THR A 14 -16.17 28.43 -36.57
N THR A 15 -16.88 28.25 -37.68
CA THR A 15 -16.29 27.99 -39.02
C THR A 15 -15.47 29.18 -39.49
N ASN A 16 -16.02 30.39 -39.42
CA ASN A 16 -15.31 31.62 -39.79
C ASN A 16 -14.10 31.87 -38.89
N ARG A 17 -14.22 31.58 -37.59
CA ARG A 17 -13.11 31.66 -36.63
C ARG A 17 -12.00 30.68 -37.00
N GLN A 18 -12.33 29.43 -37.35
CA GLN A 18 -11.34 28.43 -37.75
C GLN A 18 -10.61 28.82 -39.04
N VAL A 19 -11.34 29.21 -40.08
CA VAL A 19 -10.74 29.65 -41.35
C VAL A 19 -9.86 30.88 -41.15
N THR A 20 -10.32 31.84 -40.34
CA THR A 20 -9.56 33.06 -40.03
C THR A 20 -8.33 32.75 -39.20
N PHE A 21 -8.42 31.87 -38.20
CA PHE A 21 -7.28 31.40 -37.42
C PHE A 21 -6.22 30.78 -38.32
N CYS A 22 -6.58 29.84 -39.20
CA CYS A 22 -5.63 29.22 -40.12
C CYS A 22 -4.92 30.26 -41.01
N LYS A 23 -5.66 31.21 -41.58
CA LYS A 23 -5.09 32.25 -42.45
C LYS A 23 -4.21 33.24 -41.67
N ARG A 24 -4.68 33.77 -40.54
CA ARG A 24 -3.93 34.75 -39.74
C ARG A 24 -2.72 34.14 -39.06
N ARG A 25 -2.83 32.92 -38.51
CA ARG A 25 -1.70 32.18 -37.95
C ARG A 25 -0.61 31.99 -39.00
N ASN A 26 -0.96 31.53 -40.20
CA ASN A 26 0.01 31.35 -41.29
C ASN A 26 0.61 32.70 -41.74
N GLY A 27 -0.19 33.76 -41.81
CA GLY A 27 0.32 35.11 -42.12
C GLY A 27 1.30 35.62 -41.07
N LEU A 28 1.00 35.41 -39.78
CA LEU A 28 1.87 35.79 -38.66
C LEU A 28 3.18 34.99 -38.66
N LEU A 29 3.11 33.68 -38.91
CA LEU A 29 4.28 32.81 -39.06
C LEU A 29 5.20 33.29 -40.19
N LYS A 30 4.62 33.64 -41.35
CA LYS A 30 5.39 34.21 -42.47
C LYS A 30 6.07 35.52 -42.09
N LYS A 31 5.38 36.40 -41.36
CA LYS A 31 5.98 37.67 -40.90
C LYS A 31 7.08 37.46 -39.88
N ALA A 32 6.93 36.51 -38.95
CA ALA A 32 7.98 36.15 -38.01
C ALA A 32 9.22 35.59 -38.75
N TYR A 33 9.02 34.78 -39.79
CA TYR A 33 10.09 34.29 -40.66
C TYR A 33 10.77 35.40 -41.47
N GLU A 34 10.00 36.29 -42.09
CA GLU A 34 10.56 37.44 -42.82
C GLU A 34 11.43 38.30 -41.88
N LEU A 35 10.97 38.58 -40.67
CA LEU A 35 11.72 39.38 -39.69
C LEU A 35 13.01 38.70 -39.25
N SER A 36 12.97 37.39 -38.96
CA SER A 36 14.16 36.67 -38.50
C SER A 36 15.25 36.63 -39.59
N VAL A 37 14.87 36.46 -40.85
CA VAL A 37 15.81 36.42 -41.98
C VAL A 37 16.31 37.81 -42.38
N LEU A 38 15.42 38.80 -42.49
CA LEU A 38 15.80 40.14 -42.99
C LEU A 38 16.66 40.93 -42.00
N CYS A 39 16.49 40.70 -40.71
CA CYS A 39 17.14 41.47 -39.66
C CYS A 39 18.11 40.65 -38.81
N ASP A 40 18.37 39.39 -39.17
CA ASP A 40 19.14 38.42 -38.36
C ASP A 40 18.68 38.38 -36.90
N ALA A 41 17.36 38.45 -36.70
CA ALA A 41 16.75 38.52 -35.39
C ALA A 41 16.36 37.12 -34.91
N GLU A 42 16.63 36.81 -33.64
CA GLU A 42 16.07 35.61 -33.01
C GLU A 42 14.59 35.82 -32.69
N VAL A 43 13.73 34.98 -33.28
CA VAL A 43 12.28 35.10 -33.17
C VAL A 43 11.69 33.75 -32.84
N ALA A 44 10.86 33.69 -31.80
CA ALA A 44 10.01 32.54 -31.48
C ALA A 44 8.54 32.99 -31.36
N LEU A 45 7.63 32.19 -31.91
CA LEU A 45 6.19 32.39 -31.87
C LEU A 45 5.50 31.11 -31.39
N ILE A 46 4.63 31.22 -30.39
CA ILE A 46 3.87 30.11 -29.82
C ILE A 46 2.39 30.48 -29.86
N VAL A 47 1.55 29.61 -30.44
CA VAL A 47 0.11 29.83 -30.58
C VAL A 47 -0.65 28.58 -30.15
N PHE A 48 -1.44 28.70 -29.08
CA PHE A 48 -2.41 27.67 -28.70
C PHE A 48 -3.79 28.00 -29.27
N SER A 49 -4.38 27.06 -29.99
CA SER A 49 -5.80 27.17 -30.37
C SER A 49 -6.71 27.01 -29.16
N SER A 50 -7.97 27.44 -29.28
CA SER A 50 -8.99 27.21 -28.24
C SER A 50 -9.28 25.73 -27.96
N ARG A 51 -8.76 24.81 -28.78
CA ARG A 51 -8.83 23.35 -28.57
C ARG A 51 -7.55 22.77 -27.96
N GLY A 52 -6.62 23.61 -27.50
CA GLY A 52 -5.35 23.20 -26.91
C GLY A 52 -4.27 22.78 -27.91
N ARG A 53 -4.55 22.73 -29.23
CA ARG A 53 -3.52 22.43 -30.24
C ARG A 53 -2.45 23.53 -30.28
N LEU A 54 -1.19 23.11 -30.19
CA LEU A 54 0.01 23.93 -30.29
C LEU A 54 0.39 24.14 -31.77
N TYR A 55 0.75 25.38 -32.11
CA TYR A 55 1.42 25.75 -33.35
C TYR A 55 2.57 26.69 -33.01
N GLU A 56 3.75 26.40 -33.52
CA GLU A 56 4.96 27.16 -33.16
C GLU A 56 5.88 27.41 -34.36
N TYR A 57 6.73 28.41 -34.21
CA TYR A 57 7.84 28.71 -35.10
C TYR A 57 9.00 29.26 -34.29
N ALA A 58 10.22 28.85 -34.64
CA ALA A 58 11.46 29.48 -34.21
C ALA A 58 12.50 29.32 -35.33
N ASN A 59 13.40 30.29 -35.49
CA ASN A 59 14.54 30.16 -36.40
C ASN A 59 15.63 29.22 -35.86
N ASN A 60 15.67 29.02 -34.53
CA ASN A 60 16.52 28.02 -33.87
C ASN A 60 15.66 27.00 -33.10
N SER A 61 15.46 27.22 -31.80
CA SER A 61 14.62 26.37 -30.95
C SER A 61 13.81 27.24 -30.02
N VAL A 62 12.51 26.95 -29.92
CA VAL A 62 11.58 27.63 -28.99
C VAL A 62 12.12 27.57 -27.56
N ARG A 63 12.66 26.41 -27.15
CA ARG A 63 13.27 26.24 -25.82
C ARG A 63 14.44 27.21 -25.62
N THR A 64 15.37 27.26 -26.56
CA THR A 64 16.56 28.12 -26.46
C THR A 64 16.19 29.59 -26.38
N THR A 65 15.21 30.04 -27.19
CA THR A 65 14.74 31.43 -27.16
C THR A 65 14.02 31.77 -25.85
N ILE A 66 13.19 30.85 -25.32
CA ILE A 66 12.58 31.00 -23.99
C ILE A 66 13.65 31.08 -22.90
N ASP A 67 14.68 30.24 -22.95
CA ASP A 67 15.74 30.23 -21.95
C ASP A 67 16.57 31.52 -22.00
N ARG A 68 16.83 32.07 -23.20
CA ARG A 68 17.46 33.39 -23.35
C ARG A 68 16.57 34.51 -22.82
N TYR A 69 15.26 34.47 -23.12
CA TYR A 69 14.29 35.42 -22.58
C TYR A 69 14.29 35.41 -21.05
N LYS A 70 14.23 34.22 -20.43
CA LYS A 70 14.27 34.08 -18.97
C LYS A 70 15.51 34.70 -18.35
N LYS A 71 16.69 34.50 -18.96
CA LYS A 71 17.95 35.11 -18.51
C LYS A 71 17.90 36.64 -18.63
N ALA A 72 17.52 37.16 -19.80
CA ALA A 72 17.43 38.60 -20.03
C ALA A 72 16.37 39.29 -19.14
N SER A 73 15.24 38.63 -18.85
CA SER A 73 14.21 39.15 -17.93
C SER A 73 14.64 39.12 -16.46
N ALA A 74 15.48 38.15 -16.07
CA ALA A 74 16.07 38.12 -14.73
C ALA A 74 17.09 39.26 -14.53
N ASP A 75 17.84 39.60 -15.57
CA ASP A 75 18.82 40.69 -15.53
C ASP A 75 18.17 42.09 -15.58
N ALA A 76 16.96 42.21 -16.16
CA ALA A 76 16.28 43.49 -16.40
C ALA A 76 15.19 43.86 -15.35
N SER A 77 14.84 42.96 -14.41
CA SER A 77 13.78 43.21 -13.44
C SER A 77 14.06 42.57 -12.07
N ASN A 78 13.94 43.41 -11.04
CA ASN A 78 13.72 43.14 -9.60
C ASN A 78 13.34 41.68 -9.18
N PRO A 79 13.78 41.21 -8.00
CA PRO A 79 13.86 39.80 -7.60
C PRO A 79 12.51 39.18 -7.19
N GLY A 80 11.57 39.05 -8.13
CA GLY A 80 10.22 38.62 -7.80
C GLY A 80 9.41 38.09 -8.98
N SER A 81 9.94 37.10 -9.71
CA SER A 81 9.13 36.33 -10.65
C SER A 81 8.22 35.35 -9.89
N VAL A 82 6.93 35.26 -10.25
CA VAL A 82 5.97 34.28 -9.69
C VAL A 82 6.48 32.83 -9.79
N ALA A 83 7.29 32.52 -10.82
CA ALA A 83 7.90 31.20 -10.98
C ALA A 83 9.01 30.94 -9.96
N GLU A 84 9.78 31.97 -9.58
CA GLU A 84 10.78 31.88 -8.52
C GLU A 84 10.11 31.76 -7.15
N ALA A 85 9.03 32.51 -6.90
CA ALA A 85 8.24 32.40 -5.68
C ALA A 85 7.65 30.99 -5.51
N ASN A 86 7.10 30.39 -6.58
CA ASN A 86 6.61 29.01 -6.55
C ASN A 86 7.73 27.99 -6.33
N THR A 87 8.88 28.18 -6.98
CA THR A 87 10.04 27.28 -6.80
C THR A 87 10.56 27.34 -5.36
N GLN A 88 10.67 28.54 -4.80
CA GLN A 88 11.08 28.75 -3.40
C GLN A 88 10.06 28.16 -2.42
N PHE A 89 8.76 28.31 -2.68
CA PHE A 89 7.71 27.71 -1.87
C PHE A 89 7.84 26.18 -1.80
N TYR A 90 7.94 25.51 -2.96
CA TYR A 90 8.09 24.05 -2.99
C TYR A 90 9.41 23.59 -2.37
N GLN A 91 10.48 24.37 -2.53
CA GLN A 91 11.77 24.08 -1.88
C GLN A 91 11.66 24.18 -0.35
N GLN A 92 10.94 25.17 0.17
CA GLN A 92 10.67 25.29 1.60
C GLN A 92 9.81 24.13 2.11
N GLU A 93 8.73 23.78 1.43
CA GLU A 93 7.90 22.62 1.80
C GLU A 93 8.71 21.31 1.79
N ALA A 94 9.52 21.07 0.76
CA ALA A 94 10.41 19.92 0.71
C ALA A 94 11.42 19.91 1.87
N SER A 95 11.94 21.07 2.26
CA SER A 95 12.85 21.18 3.41
C SER A 95 12.17 20.86 4.75
N LYS A 96 10.92 21.29 4.92
CA LYS A 96 10.10 20.99 6.11
C LYS A 96 9.82 19.49 6.20
N LEU A 97 9.38 18.87 5.10
CA LEU A 97 9.13 17.43 5.04
C LEU A 97 10.40 16.62 5.33
N ARG A 98 11.54 16.99 4.73
CA ARG A 98 12.83 16.33 5.02
C ARG A 98 13.23 16.47 6.49
N ARG A 99 12.92 17.59 7.13
CA ARG A 99 13.16 17.76 8.57
C ARG A 99 12.26 16.83 9.39
N GLN A 100 10.96 16.77 9.09
CA GLN A 100 10.03 15.87 9.78
C GLN A 100 10.45 14.41 9.66
N ILE A 101 10.91 13.97 8.48
CA ILE A 101 11.43 12.62 8.28
C ILE A 101 12.62 12.35 9.21
N ARG A 102 13.59 13.27 9.25
CA ARG A 102 14.75 13.14 10.15
C ARG A 102 14.34 13.10 11.61
N ASP A 103 13.40 13.95 12.03
CA ASP A 103 12.91 14.00 13.41
C ASP A 103 12.26 12.66 13.79
N VAL A 104 11.40 12.09 12.94
CA VAL A 104 10.78 10.78 13.15
C VAL A 104 11.82 9.65 13.17
N GLN A 105 12.78 9.66 12.25
CA GLN A 105 13.87 8.67 12.23
C GLN A 105 14.71 8.73 13.51
N ASN A 106 15.06 9.93 13.98
CA ASN A 106 15.80 10.09 15.23
C ASN A 106 14.99 9.62 16.43
N MET A 107 13.69 9.94 16.50
CA MET A 107 12.81 9.42 17.54
C MET A 107 12.77 7.89 17.54
N ASN A 108 12.70 7.25 16.38
CA ASN A 108 12.75 5.79 16.24
C ASN A 108 14.07 5.19 16.73
N ARG A 109 15.20 5.84 16.43
CA ARG A 109 16.51 5.42 16.95
C ARG A 109 16.56 5.50 18.47
N HIS A 110 16.07 6.60 19.04
CA HIS A 110 16.05 6.79 20.49
C HIS A 110 15.19 5.74 21.21
N ILE A 111 13.98 5.44 20.73
CA ILE A 111 13.14 4.39 21.35
C ILE A 111 13.75 2.99 21.24
N LEU A 112 14.64 2.76 20.27
CA LEU A 112 15.40 1.52 20.10
C LEU A 112 16.70 1.50 20.93
N GLY A 113 16.99 2.57 21.68
CA GLY A 113 18.20 2.68 22.50
C GLY A 113 19.45 3.14 21.74
N GLU A 114 19.31 3.59 20.50
CA GLU A 114 20.41 4.15 19.71
C GLU A 114 20.55 5.66 19.91
N ALA A 115 21.75 6.19 19.65
CA ALA A 115 22.05 7.63 19.64
C ALA A 115 21.60 8.39 20.91
N LEU A 116 21.53 7.73 22.06
CA LEU A 116 21.05 8.32 23.32
C LEU A 116 21.98 9.44 23.85
N SER A 117 23.25 9.43 23.46
CA SER A 117 24.23 10.45 23.84
C SER A 117 23.88 11.85 23.33
N THR A 118 22.99 11.96 22.33
CA THR A 118 22.52 13.26 21.83
C THR A 118 21.39 13.85 22.67
N LEU A 119 20.83 13.09 23.62
CA LEU A 119 19.71 13.52 24.46
C LEU A 119 20.22 14.13 25.77
N THR A 120 19.54 15.18 26.21
CA THR A 120 19.72 15.70 27.56
C THR A 120 19.15 14.74 28.60
N PHE A 121 19.60 14.83 29.85
CA PHE A 121 19.08 14.01 30.95
C PHE A 121 17.55 14.09 31.08
N LYS A 122 16.97 15.29 30.88
CA LYS A 122 15.52 15.51 30.93
C LYS A 122 14.80 14.76 29.81
N GLU A 123 15.35 14.78 28.60
CA GLU A 123 14.78 14.06 27.45
C GLU A 123 14.92 12.55 27.61
N LEU A 124 16.05 12.08 28.12
CA LEU A 124 16.27 10.66 28.40
C LEU A 124 15.29 10.12 29.45
N LYS A 125 15.08 10.86 30.54
CA LYS A 125 14.07 10.52 31.56
C LYS A 125 12.65 10.52 31.01
N ASN A 126 12.33 11.43 30.08
CA ASN A 126 11.04 11.44 29.40
C ASN A 126 10.87 10.19 28.51
N LEU A 127 11.90 9.86 27.73
CA LEU A 127 11.94 8.68 26.87
C LEU A 127 11.75 7.38 27.68
N GLU A 128 12.48 7.23 28.79
CA GLU A 128 12.34 6.12 29.72
C GLU A 128 10.88 5.98 30.22
N GLY A 129 10.31 7.06 30.75
CA GLY A 129 8.92 7.04 31.24
C GLY A 129 7.88 6.75 30.14
N ARG A 130 8.15 7.14 28.89
CA ARG A 130 7.29 6.78 27.74
C ARG A 130 7.40 5.30 27.40
N LEU A 131 8.61 4.75 27.38
CA LEU A 131 8.85 3.33 27.10
C LEU A 131 8.26 2.44 28.19
N GLU A 132 8.43 2.79 29.46
CA GLU A 132 7.88 2.05 30.60
C GLU A 132 6.35 1.97 30.53
N LYS A 133 5.68 3.10 30.27
CA LYS A 133 4.22 3.14 30.06
C LYS A 133 3.80 2.31 28.84
N GLY A 134 4.56 2.38 27.75
CA GLY A 134 4.30 1.60 26.54
C GLY A 134 4.38 0.09 26.79
N ILE A 135 5.47 -0.37 27.42
CA ILE A 135 5.69 -1.77 27.76
C ILE A 135 4.62 -2.28 28.73
N SER A 136 4.27 -1.48 29.74
CA SER A 136 3.20 -1.82 30.70
C SER A 136 1.86 -2.08 29.99
N ARG A 137 1.46 -1.19 29.07
CA ARG A 137 0.24 -1.36 28.26
C ARG A 137 0.28 -2.61 27.38
N ILE A 138 1.40 -2.84 26.69
CA ILE A 138 1.57 -4.02 25.83
C ILE A 138 1.46 -5.30 26.66
N ARG A 139 2.12 -5.35 27.83
CA ARG A 139 2.06 -6.52 28.72
C ARG A 139 0.66 -6.76 29.24
N SER A 140 -0.03 -5.71 29.69
CA SER A 140 -1.43 -5.81 30.14
C SER A 140 -2.33 -6.36 29.04
N LYS A 141 -2.21 -5.88 27.80
CA LYS A 141 -3.02 -6.37 26.68
C LYS A 141 -2.68 -7.81 26.30
N LYS A 142 -1.39 -8.17 26.31
CA LYS A 142 -0.96 -9.56 26.07
C LYS A 142 -1.53 -10.52 27.11
N ASN A 143 -1.51 -10.13 28.39
CA ASN A 143 -2.10 -10.95 29.45
C ASN A 143 -3.61 -11.10 29.28
N GLU A 144 -4.32 -10.01 28.99
CA GLU A 144 -5.77 -10.04 28.72
C GLU A 144 -6.12 -11.03 27.60
N LEU A 145 -5.40 -10.96 26.47
CA LEU A 145 -5.61 -11.87 25.34
C LEU A 145 -5.26 -13.32 25.69
N LEU A 146 -4.17 -13.54 26.44
CA LEU A 146 -3.76 -14.86 26.87
C LEU A 146 -4.80 -15.50 27.80
N PHE A 147 -5.36 -14.74 28.74
CA PHE A 147 -6.42 -15.24 29.62
C PHE A 147 -7.68 -15.59 28.83
N ALA A 148 -8.10 -14.74 27.89
CA ALA A 148 -9.24 -15.04 27.03
C ALA A 148 -9.04 -16.33 26.21
N GLU A 149 -7.82 -16.57 25.70
CA GLU A 149 -7.48 -17.78 24.96
C GLU A 149 -7.50 -19.03 25.85
N ILE A 150 -6.97 -18.93 27.08
CA ILE A 150 -7.00 -20.03 28.06
C ILE A 150 -8.45 -20.39 28.39
N GLU A 151 -9.30 -19.40 28.67
CA GLU A 151 -10.72 -19.63 28.98
C GLU A 151 -11.46 -20.29 27.81
N PHE A 152 -11.18 -19.85 26.58
CA PHE A 152 -11.74 -20.44 25.37
C PHE A 152 -11.32 -21.92 25.22
N MET A 153 -10.04 -22.21 25.38
CA MET A 153 -9.51 -23.57 25.25
C MET A 153 -10.05 -24.50 26.33
N GLN A 154 -10.16 -24.04 27.58
CA GLN A 154 -10.75 -24.81 28.68
C GLN A 154 -12.23 -25.14 28.42
N LYS A 155 -13.01 -24.16 27.94
CA LYS A 155 -14.41 -24.41 27.58
C LYS A 155 -14.53 -25.46 26.47
N ARG A 156 -13.68 -25.37 25.45
CA ARG A 156 -13.65 -26.32 24.34
C ARG A 156 -13.21 -27.72 24.78
N GLU A 157 -12.28 -27.83 25.73
CA GLU A 157 -11.89 -29.11 26.33
C GLU A 157 -13.10 -29.78 27.01
N VAL A 158 -13.85 -29.03 27.81
CA VAL A 158 -15.05 -29.55 28.50
C VAL A 158 -16.12 -30.01 27.50
N GLU A 159 -16.38 -29.22 26.45
CA GLU A 159 -17.32 -29.60 25.38
C GLU A 159 -16.90 -30.92 24.71
N LEU A 160 -15.62 -31.03 24.33
CA LEU A 160 -15.09 -32.25 23.71
C LEU A 160 -15.10 -33.46 24.66
N GLN A 161 -14.86 -33.26 25.95
CA GLN A 161 -14.97 -34.32 26.96
C GLN A 161 -16.42 -34.82 27.09
N ASN A 162 -17.39 -33.90 27.10
CA ASN A 162 -18.82 -34.23 27.14
C ASN A 162 -19.26 -35.02 25.89
N ASP A 163 -18.85 -34.56 24.71
CA ASP A 163 -19.14 -35.24 23.44
C ASP A 163 -18.52 -36.65 23.41
N ASN A 164 -17.27 -36.79 23.86
CA ASN A 164 -16.61 -38.09 23.96
C ASN A 164 -17.33 -39.03 24.93
N MET A 165 -17.79 -38.52 26.09
CA MET A 165 -18.55 -39.32 27.05
C MET A 165 -19.87 -39.78 26.45
N TYR A 166 -20.59 -38.90 25.75
CA TYR A 166 -21.83 -39.24 25.06
C TYR A 166 -21.61 -40.33 23.99
N LEU A 167 -20.58 -40.18 23.15
CA LEU A 167 -20.25 -41.16 22.12
C LEU A 167 -19.88 -42.52 22.72
N ARG A 168 -19.09 -42.56 23.79
CA ARG A 168 -18.76 -43.81 24.50
C ARG A 168 -20.01 -44.51 25.05
N ALA A 169 -20.95 -43.75 25.61
CA ALA A 169 -22.22 -44.30 26.08
C ALA A 169 -23.05 -44.88 24.92
N LYS A 170 -23.11 -44.17 23.79
CA LYS A 170 -23.81 -44.65 22.58
C LYS A 170 -23.19 -45.90 21.98
N ILE A 171 -21.86 -46.00 21.95
CA ILE A 171 -21.15 -47.21 21.50
C ILE A 171 -21.52 -48.40 22.40
N ALA A 172 -21.45 -48.23 23.72
CA ALA A 172 -21.78 -49.29 24.67
C ALA A 172 -23.25 -49.75 24.57
N GLU A 173 -24.18 -48.82 24.32
CA GLU A 173 -25.59 -49.14 24.06
C GLU A 173 -25.74 -50.00 22.79
N ASN A 174 -25.06 -49.61 21.71
CA ASN A 174 -25.13 -50.32 20.43
C ASN A 174 -24.49 -51.72 20.50
N GLU A 175 -23.36 -51.85 21.21
CA GLU A 175 -22.71 -53.15 21.48
C GLU A 175 -23.63 -54.09 22.28
N ARG A 176 -24.34 -53.58 23.29
CA ARG A 176 -25.34 -54.36 24.05
C ARG A 176 -26.51 -54.80 23.17
N ALA A 177 -27.01 -53.92 22.30
CA ALA A 177 -28.09 -54.25 21.37
C ALA A 177 -27.67 -55.34 20.37
N GLN A 178 -26.44 -55.26 19.84
CA GLN A 178 -25.89 -56.29 18.95
C GLN A 178 -25.71 -57.65 19.65
N GLN A 179 -25.22 -57.65 20.90
CA GLN A 179 -25.09 -58.89 21.68
C GLN A 179 -26.45 -59.55 21.95
N GLN A 180 -27.50 -58.77 22.23
CA GLN A 180 -28.87 -59.29 22.39
C GLN A 180 -29.42 -59.87 21.08
N GLN A 181 -29.17 -59.23 19.94
CA GLN A 181 -29.55 -59.77 18.63
C GLN A 181 -28.80 -61.06 18.29
N GLN A 182 -27.50 -61.16 18.58
CA GLN A 182 -26.74 -62.40 18.37
C GLN A 182 -27.23 -63.54 19.28
N GLN A 183 -27.61 -63.26 20.52
CA GLN A 183 -28.19 -64.29 21.41
C GLN A 183 -29.56 -64.77 20.91
N GLN A 184 -30.41 -63.90 20.37
CA GLN A 184 -31.68 -64.31 19.74
C GLN A 184 -31.46 -65.08 18.44
N SER A 185 -30.45 -64.73 17.63
CA SER A 185 -30.11 -65.46 16.41
C SER A 185 -29.52 -66.86 16.69
N ASN A 186 -28.74 -67.02 17.76
CA ASN A 186 -28.17 -68.31 18.17
C ASN A 186 -29.21 -69.29 18.75
N LEU A 187 -30.35 -68.81 19.25
CA LEU A 187 -31.47 -69.68 19.64
C LEU A 187 -32.28 -70.21 18.44
N ILE A 188 -32.13 -69.62 17.24
CA ILE A 188 -32.84 -70.03 16.01
C ILE A 188 -31.97 -70.95 15.14
N GLN A 189 -30.64 -70.97 15.33
CA GLN A 189 -29.71 -71.76 14.53
C GLN A 189 -29.02 -72.87 15.33
N GLY A 190 -29.81 -73.63 16.09
CA GLY A 190 -29.39 -74.86 16.75
C GLY A 190 -29.44 -76.08 15.83
N SER A 191 -28.70 -76.10 14.72
CA SER A 191 -28.14 -77.35 14.16
C SER A 191 -27.02 -77.10 13.13
N VAL A 192 -25.92 -77.83 13.35
CA VAL A 192 -24.83 -78.24 12.43
C VAL A 192 -23.60 -77.31 12.19
N PHE A 193 -22.55 -77.61 12.98
CA PHE A 193 -21.11 -77.82 12.64
C PHE A 193 -20.03 -76.71 12.48
N GLN A 194 -18.91 -77.04 13.17
CA GLN A 194 -17.46 -76.92 12.87
C GLN A 194 -16.70 -75.56 12.87
N THR A 195 -15.95 -75.38 13.96
CA THR A 195 -14.53 -74.95 14.08
C THR A 195 -13.86 -74.20 12.93
N VAL A 196 -13.37 -72.98 13.20
CA VAL A 196 -11.98 -72.57 12.88
C VAL A 196 -11.47 -71.61 13.96
N THR A 197 -10.32 -71.95 14.53
CA THR A 197 -9.49 -71.11 15.41
C THR A 197 -8.89 -69.92 14.67
N SER A 198 -8.90 -68.72 15.25
CA SER A 198 -7.86 -67.72 14.97
C SER A 198 -7.53 -66.87 16.20
N GLN A 199 -6.22 -66.66 16.37
CA GLN A 199 -5.45 -66.22 17.53
C GLN A 199 -5.72 -64.78 18.02
N PRO A 200 -5.31 -64.43 19.26
CA PRO A 200 -5.44 -63.07 19.79
C PRO A 200 -4.26 -62.21 19.33
N TYR A 201 -4.53 -61.17 18.53
CA TYR A 201 -3.51 -60.17 18.22
C TYR A 201 -3.51 -59.04 19.25
N ASN A 202 -2.57 -59.21 20.17
CA ASN A 202 -1.69 -58.24 20.83
C ASN A 202 -2.06 -56.74 20.87
N ARG A 203 -2.04 -56.25 22.12
CA ARG A 203 -1.40 -55.00 22.57
C ARG A 203 -0.50 -54.35 21.52
N ASN A 204 -0.74 -53.09 21.21
CA ASN A 204 0.34 -52.15 20.93
C ASN A 204 0.08 -50.84 21.67
N PHE A 205 0.88 -50.65 22.73
CA PHE A 205 1.27 -49.35 23.24
C PHE A 205 1.90 -48.53 22.10
N LEU A 206 1.63 -47.23 22.04
CA LEU A 206 2.55 -46.28 21.43
C LEU A 206 3.09 -45.34 22.53
N PRO A 207 4.42 -45.21 22.67
CA PRO A 207 5.05 -44.27 23.58
C PRO A 207 5.04 -42.85 22.97
N VAL A 208 4.59 -41.87 23.75
CA VAL A 208 4.76 -40.45 23.43
C VAL A 208 6.17 -40.04 23.84
N ASN A 209 7.14 -40.20 22.94
CA ASN A 209 8.33 -39.37 22.86
C ASN A 209 9.15 -39.72 21.62
N LEU A 210 9.08 -38.85 20.61
CA LEU A 210 10.22 -38.58 19.75
C LEU A 210 10.20 -37.09 19.40
N LEU A 211 11.11 -36.35 20.03
CA LEU A 211 11.62 -35.10 19.50
C LEU A 211 12.32 -35.39 18.17
N GLU A 212 11.90 -34.74 17.08
CA GLU A 212 12.74 -33.82 16.31
C GLU A 212 11.93 -33.09 15.22
N PRO A 213 12.41 -31.93 14.73
CA PRO A 213 11.60 -30.90 14.12
C PRO A 213 11.55 -31.04 12.60
N SER A 214 10.35 -31.01 12.03
CA SER A 214 10.16 -30.73 10.61
C SER A 214 9.16 -29.60 10.45
N ASN A 215 9.74 -28.44 10.15
CA ASN A 215 9.13 -27.33 9.46
C ASN A 215 8.17 -27.83 8.38
N ASP A 216 6.92 -27.39 8.44
CA ASP A 216 6.25 -26.66 7.35
C ASP A 216 4.78 -26.45 7.73
N TYR A 217 4.52 -25.36 8.44
CA TYR A 217 3.23 -24.70 8.37
C TYR A 217 3.40 -23.39 7.63
N SER A 218 2.98 -23.41 6.37
CA SER A 218 2.77 -22.25 5.53
C SER A 218 1.61 -21.41 6.09
N SER A 219 1.91 -20.47 6.98
CA SER A 219 1.03 -19.34 7.29
C SER A 219 1.48 -18.15 6.46
N GLN A 220 0.81 -17.99 5.32
CA GLN A 220 0.93 -16.83 4.44
C GLN A 220 0.19 -15.66 5.10
N ASP A 221 0.89 -14.85 5.88
CA ASP A 221 0.47 -13.49 6.25
C ASP A 221 1.70 -12.59 6.33
N GLN A 222 2.15 -12.12 5.15
CA GLN A 222 3.12 -11.04 5.04
C GLN A 222 2.42 -9.71 5.30
N THR A 223 2.60 -9.15 6.49
CA THR A 223 2.54 -7.69 6.67
C THR A 223 3.97 -7.16 6.78
N ALA A 224 4.61 -7.01 5.61
CA ALA A 224 5.88 -6.30 5.51
C ALA A 224 5.59 -4.79 5.56
N LEU A 225 5.85 -4.16 6.71
CA LEU A 225 6.10 -2.73 6.79
C LEU A 225 7.60 -2.51 6.62
N GLN A 226 8.03 -2.32 5.38
CA GLN A 226 9.38 -1.87 5.04
C GLN A 226 9.30 -0.41 4.59
N LEU A 227 9.71 0.50 5.47
CA LEU A 227 9.97 1.90 5.15
C LEU A 227 11.43 2.01 4.67
N VAL A 228 11.60 2.33 3.39
CA VAL A 228 12.79 2.98 2.83
C VAL A 228 12.42 4.42 2.54
#